data_AF-A0A821TLC0-F1
#
_entry.id   AF-A0A821TLC0-F1
#
_cell.length_a   1.000
_cell.length_b   1.000
_cell.length_c   1.000
_cell.angle_alpha   90.00
_cell.angle_beta   90.00
_cell.angle_gamma   90.00
#
_symmetry.space_group_name_H-M   'P 1'
#
loop_
_entity.id
_entity.type
_entity.pdbx_description
1 polymer ?
#
loop_
_entity_poly.entity_id
_entity_poly.type
_entity_poly.pdbx_seq_one_letter_code
_entity_poly.pdbx_strand_id
1 'polypeptide(L)'
;MCAIMTLCCGLWESFIGYNFRMYLPWASYISNDSQIGAVENGLLVFLSYVIILSTVVPISLYINVEIIRLIQSKWIDWDLKMYYEPYNVPTEARTTTLNEELGQIEYVFSDKTGTLTQ
;
A
#
# COMPACT_ATOMS: atom_id res chain seq x y z
N MET A 1 -11.63 10.22 3.18
CA MET A 1 -11.67 10.97 1.90
C MET A 1 -12.94 10.66 1.11
N CYS A 2 -13.19 9.42 0.70
CA CYS A 2 -14.42 9.03 -0.03
C CYS A 2 -15.71 9.40 0.73
N ALA A 3 -15.79 9.08 2.02
CA ALA A 3 -16.97 9.40 2.84
C ALA A 3 -17.26 10.91 2.96
N ILE A 4 -16.20 11.72 3.06
CA ILE A 4 -16.34 13.19 3.11
C ILE A 4 -16.87 13.70 1.77
N MET A 5 -16.36 13.17 0.65
CA MET A 5 -16.80 13.54 -0.69
C MET A 5 -18.26 13.12 -0.94
N THR A 6 -18.68 11.94 -0.48
CA THR A 6 -20.06 11.47 -0.56
C THR A 6 -21.02 12.33 0.24
N LEU A 7 -20.64 12.74 1.45
CA LEU A 7 -21.43 13.66 2.27
C LEU A 7 -21.55 15.04 1.61
N CYS A 8 -20.45 15.59 1.07
CA CYS A 8 -20.47 16.84 0.34
C CYS A 8 -21.35 16.77 -0.93
N CYS A 9 -21.30 15.68 -1.68
CA CYS A 9 -22.14 15.47 -2.85
C CYS A 9 -23.63 15.29 -2.48
N GLY A 10 -23.94 14.54 -1.42
CA GLY A 10 -25.31 14.39 -0.93
C GLY A 10 -25.91 15.70 -0.39
N LEU A 11 -25.12 16.49 0.34
CA LEU A 11 -25.52 17.82 0.80
C LEU A 11 -25.72 18.77 -0.40
N TRP A 12 -24.79 18.80 -1.35
CA TRP A 12 -24.91 19.62 -2.56
C TRP A 12 -26.16 19.26 -3.38
N GLU A 13 -26.46 17.97 -3.53
CA GLU A 13 -27.66 17.52 -4.24
C GLU A 13 -28.94 17.90 -3.51
N SER A 14 -28.94 17.81 -2.18
CA SER A 14 -30.08 18.19 -1.34
C SER A 14 -30.34 19.70 -1.35
N PHE A 15 -29.31 20.54 -1.37
CA PHE A 15 -29.47 22.00 -1.36
C PHE A 15 -29.67 22.62 -2.75
N ILE A 16 -28.92 22.17 -3.75
CA ILE A 16 -28.80 22.84 -5.06
C ILE A 16 -29.20 21.90 -6.19
N GLY A 17 -28.85 20.61 -6.10
CA GLY A 17 -29.08 19.62 -7.15
C GLY A 17 -30.55 19.36 -7.49
N TYR A 18 -31.48 19.53 -6.54
CA TYR A 18 -32.92 19.40 -6.79
C TYR A 18 -33.40 20.32 -7.93
N ASN A 19 -32.91 21.57 -7.97
CA ASN A 19 -33.33 22.57 -8.96
C ASN A 19 -32.71 22.34 -10.35
N PHE A 20 -31.54 21.70 -10.41
CA PHE A 20 -30.78 21.50 -11.65
C PHE A 20 -30.85 20.08 -12.20
N ARG A 21 -31.76 19.24 -11.67
CA ARG A 21 -31.87 17.82 -12.01
C ARG A 21 -32.10 17.57 -13.49
N MET A 22 -32.82 18.46 -14.19
CA MET A 22 -33.09 18.37 -15.62
C MET A 22 -31.83 18.47 -16.51
N TYR A 23 -30.76 19.08 -16.01
CA TYR A 23 -29.51 19.26 -16.75
C TYR A 23 -28.50 18.13 -16.52
N LEU A 24 -28.79 17.19 -15.63
CA LEU A 24 -27.89 16.13 -15.23
C LEU A 24 -28.16 14.84 -16.03
N PRO A 25 -27.14 14.20 -16.61
CA PRO A 25 -27.32 13.03 -17.48
C PRO A 25 -27.86 11.78 -16.74
N TRP A 26 -27.79 11.76 -15.40
CA TRP A 26 -28.32 10.67 -14.58
C TRP A 26 -29.80 10.84 -14.20
N ALA A 27 -30.48 11.91 -14.68
CA ALA A 27 -31.90 12.13 -14.40
C ALA A 27 -32.82 10.99 -14.88
N SER A 28 -32.40 10.21 -15.90
CA SER A 28 -33.16 9.07 -16.41
C SER A 28 -32.94 7.76 -15.66
N TYR A 29 -31.86 7.66 -14.86
CA TYR A 29 -31.46 6.43 -14.17
C TYR A 29 -31.72 6.46 -12.66
N ILE A 30 -31.90 7.66 -12.09
CA ILE A 30 -32.12 7.86 -10.66
C ILE A 30 -33.61 8.09 -10.40
N SER A 31 -34.12 7.52 -9.31
CA SER A 31 -35.52 7.66 -8.88
C SER A 31 -35.97 9.13 -8.83
N ASN A 32 -37.23 9.40 -9.19
CA ASN A 32 -37.81 10.76 -9.18
C ASN A 32 -38.04 11.33 -7.77
N ASP A 33 -37.91 10.50 -6.75
CA ASP A 33 -38.04 10.93 -5.36
C ASP A 33 -36.76 11.64 -4.88
N SER A 34 -36.96 12.74 -4.16
CA SER A 34 -35.88 13.64 -3.71
C SER A 34 -34.94 12.97 -2.72
N GLN A 35 -35.46 12.14 -1.81
CA GLN A 35 -34.64 11.49 -0.77
C GLN A 35 -33.95 10.24 -1.29
N ILE A 36 -34.68 9.37 -2.00
CA ILE A 36 -34.13 8.13 -2.55
C ILE A 36 -33.08 8.44 -3.62
N GLY A 37 -33.34 9.43 -4.47
CA GLY A 37 -32.41 9.79 -5.54
C GLY A 37 -31.07 10.36 -5.06
N ALA A 38 -31.07 11.15 -3.98
CA ALA A 38 -29.84 11.67 -3.37
C ALA A 38 -28.97 10.55 -2.77
N VAL A 39 -29.62 9.51 -2.22
CA VAL A 39 -28.92 8.32 -1.69
C VAL A 39 -28.32 7.49 -2.82
N GLU A 40 -29.07 7.26 -3.90
CA GLU A 40 -28.59 6.53 -5.09
C GLU A 40 -27.37 7.21 -5.72
N ASN A 41 -27.43 8.53 -5.93
CA ASN A 41 -26.31 9.28 -6.48
C ASN A 41 -25.10 9.31 -5.52
N GLY A 42 -25.34 9.53 -4.21
CA GLY A 42 -24.27 9.50 -3.21
C GLY A 42 -23.52 8.16 -3.18
N LEU A 43 -24.25 7.04 -3.33
CA LEU A 43 -23.66 5.71 -3.42
C LEU A 43 -22.85 5.52 -4.71
N LEU A 44 -23.38 5.93 -5.87
CA LEU A 44 -22.66 5.85 -7.15
C LEU A 44 -21.38 6.67 -7.14
N VAL A 45 -21.45 7.90 -6.60
CA VAL A 45 -20.29 8.77 -6.43
C VAL A 45 -19.27 8.16 -5.47
N PHE A 46 -19.73 7.55 -4.36
CA PHE A 46 -18.86 6.83 -3.43
C PHE A 46 -18.08 5.71 -4.14
N LEU A 47 -18.78 4.84 -4.87
CA LEU A 47 -18.14 3.73 -5.60
C LEU A 47 -17.19 4.23 -6.70
N SER A 48 -17.56 5.29 -7.43
CA SER A 48 -16.70 5.90 -8.44
C SER A 48 -15.39 6.42 -7.83
N TYR A 49 -15.45 7.14 -6.71
CA TYR A 49 -14.25 7.61 -6.04
C TYR A 49 -13.40 6.50 -5.43
N VAL A 50 -14.01 5.39 -4.97
CA VAL A 50 -13.26 4.20 -4.54
C VAL A 50 -12.43 3.63 -5.68
N ILE A 51 -12.99 3.55 -6.89
CA ILE A 51 -12.27 3.08 -8.08
C ILE A 51 -11.14 4.06 -8.44
N ILE A 52 -11.39 5.36 -8.44
CA ILE A 52 -10.37 6.38 -8.75
C ILE A 52 -9.23 6.34 -7.73
N LEU A 53 -9.56 6.28 -6.44
CA LEU A 53 -8.58 6.29 -5.35
C LEU A 53 -7.87 4.94 -5.15
N SER A 54 -8.31 3.87 -5.81
CA SER A 54 -7.59 2.58 -5.81
C SER A 54 -6.17 2.70 -6.38
N THR A 55 -5.89 3.76 -7.15
CA THR A 55 -4.56 4.07 -7.68
C THR A 55 -3.60 4.70 -6.66
N VAL A 56 -4.11 5.17 -5.49
CA VAL A 56 -3.28 5.81 -4.45
C VAL A 56 -2.31 4.83 -3.80
N VAL A 57 -2.74 3.58 -3.60
CA VAL A 57 -1.86 2.50 -3.19
C VAL A 57 -1.60 1.63 -4.42
N PRO A 58 -0.51 1.89 -5.16
CA PRO A 58 -0.23 1.11 -6.35
C PRO A 58 0.08 -0.33 -5.94
N ILE A 59 -0.57 -1.28 -6.60
CA ILE A 59 -0.35 -2.72 -6.39
C ILE A 59 1.13 -3.08 -6.60
N SER A 60 1.85 -2.31 -7.42
CA SER A 60 3.27 -2.46 -7.68
C SER A 60 4.18 -2.12 -6.48
N LEU A 61 3.73 -1.33 -5.49
CA LEU A 61 4.56 -0.98 -4.33
C LEU A 61 5.01 -2.22 -3.56
N TYR A 62 4.08 -3.16 -3.34
CA TYR A 62 4.36 -4.40 -2.60
C TYR A 62 5.43 -5.24 -3.31
N ILE A 63 5.23 -5.48 -4.60
CA ILE A 63 6.15 -6.28 -5.42
C ILE A 63 7.51 -5.58 -5.55
N ASN A 64 7.53 -4.25 -5.69
CA ASN A 64 8.77 -3.49 -5.75
C ASN A 64 9.60 -3.63 -4.47
N VAL A 65 8.97 -3.54 -3.29
CA VAL A 65 9.68 -3.74 -2.01
C VAL A 65 10.23 -5.16 -1.90
N GLU A 66 9.47 -6.16 -2.32
CA GLU A 66 9.92 -7.55 -2.32
C GLU A 66 11.12 -7.77 -3.25
N ILE A 67 11.09 -7.21 -4.46
CA ILE A 67 12.22 -7.26 -5.41
C ILE A 67 13.46 -6.57 -4.82
N ILE A 68 13.31 -5.40 -4.19
CA ILE A 68 14.43 -4.68 -3.58
C ILE A 68 15.08 -5.55 -2.49
N ARG A 69 14.28 -6.17 -1.62
CA ARG A 69 14.78 -7.08 -0.57
C ARG A 69 15.52 -8.29 -1.14
N LEU A 70 15.04 -8.85 -2.24
CA LEU A 70 15.71 -9.94 -2.96
C LEU A 70 17.07 -9.51 -3.53
N ILE A 71 17.12 -8.34 -4.19
CA ILE A 71 18.38 -7.81 -4.74
C ILE A 71 19.38 -7.51 -3.62
N GLN A 72 18.94 -6.89 -2.52
CA GLN A 72 19.79 -6.62 -1.36
C GLN A 72 20.35 -7.91 -0.76
N SER A 73 19.54 -8.96 -0.64
CA SER A 73 19.99 -10.27 -0.18
C SER A 73 21.10 -10.83 -1.07
N LYS A 74 20.96 -10.68 -2.39
CA LYS A 74 21.98 -11.13 -3.35
C LYS A 74 23.25 -10.30 -3.33
N TRP A 75 23.16 -9.02 -3.01
CA TRP A 75 24.36 -8.21 -2.78
C TRP A 75 25.15 -8.65 -1.55
N ILE A 76 24.49 -9.07 -0.47
CA ILE A 76 25.17 -9.63 0.72
C ILE A 76 25.86 -10.95 0.36
N ASP A 77 25.18 -11.84 -0.36
CA ASP A 77 25.74 -13.13 -0.81
C ASP A 77 27.00 -12.96 -1.69
N TRP A 78 27.07 -11.88 -2.46
CA TRP A 78 28.18 -11.60 -3.39
C TRP A 78 29.30 -10.72 -2.80
N ASP A 79 29.18 -10.29 -1.54
CA ASP A 79 30.22 -9.45 -0.93
C ASP A 79 31.48 -10.26 -0.60
N LEU A 80 32.56 -9.99 -1.35
CA LEU A 80 33.87 -10.61 -1.14
C LEU A 80 34.50 -10.25 0.21
N LYS A 81 34.10 -9.14 0.85
CA LYS A 81 34.63 -8.76 2.17
C LYS A 81 34.12 -9.66 3.30
N MET A 82 32.97 -10.29 3.11
CA MET A 82 32.34 -11.22 4.05
C MET A 82 32.57 -12.69 3.63
N TYR A 83 33.55 -12.93 2.76
CA TYR A 83 33.95 -14.28 2.32
C TYR A 83 35.01 -14.86 3.24
N TYR A 84 34.78 -16.05 3.79
CA TYR A 84 35.74 -16.72 4.65
C TYR A 84 36.66 -17.64 3.84
N GLU A 85 37.85 -17.13 3.49
CA GLU A 85 38.84 -17.80 2.63
C GLU A 85 39.33 -19.16 3.17
N PRO A 86 39.65 -19.35 4.47
CA PRO A 86 40.24 -20.60 4.94
C PRO A 86 39.33 -21.84 4.81
N TYR A 87 38.00 -21.67 4.86
CA TYR A 87 37.03 -22.75 4.65
C TYR A 87 36.25 -22.61 3.33
N ASN A 88 36.58 -21.63 2.48
CA ASN A 88 35.85 -21.30 1.25
C ASN A 88 34.33 -21.16 1.45
N VAL A 89 33.92 -20.48 2.53
CA VAL A 89 32.49 -20.31 2.85
C VAL A 89 32.07 -18.86 2.54
N PRO A 90 31.17 -18.64 1.57
CA PRO A 90 30.55 -17.34 1.37
C PRO A 90 29.48 -17.06 2.44
N THR A 91 29.17 -15.78 2.63
CA THR A 91 28.01 -15.40 3.44
C THR A 91 26.73 -15.78 2.70
N GLU A 92 25.77 -16.36 3.42
CA GLU A 92 24.49 -16.80 2.86
C GLU A 92 23.33 -16.15 3.61
N ALA A 93 22.63 -15.23 2.95
CA ALA A 93 21.41 -14.61 3.48
C ALA A 93 20.20 -15.55 3.26
N ARG A 94 19.83 -16.28 4.32
CA ARG A 94 18.74 -17.28 4.26
C ARG A 94 17.34 -16.69 4.34
N THR A 95 17.21 -15.42 4.76
CA THR A 95 15.91 -14.76 4.94
C THR A 95 15.99 -13.33 4.44
N THR A 96 15.32 -13.06 3.32
CA THR A 96 15.40 -11.77 2.61
C THR A 96 14.60 -10.65 3.28
N THR A 97 13.64 -10.99 4.15
CA THR A 97 12.79 -10.01 4.85
C THR A 97 13.52 -9.30 5.99
N LEU A 98 14.58 -9.91 6.53
CA LEU A 98 15.33 -9.39 7.68
C LEU A 98 16.43 -8.40 7.30
N ASN A 99 16.65 -8.16 6.00
CA ASN A 99 17.72 -7.27 5.52
C ASN A 99 17.60 -5.84 6.06
N GLU A 100 16.36 -5.35 6.23
CA GLU A 100 16.10 -4.01 6.77
C GLU A 100 16.28 -3.97 8.30
N GLU A 101 15.94 -5.06 8.99
CA GLU A 101 16.05 -5.17 10.45
C GLU A 101 17.52 -5.22 10.89
N LEU A 102 18.42 -5.77 10.07
CA LEU A 102 19.88 -5.74 10.32
C LEU A 102 20.42 -4.31 10.48
N GLY A 103 19.80 -3.30 9.85
CA GLY A 103 20.16 -1.90 10.01
C GLY A 103 19.64 -1.25 11.30
N GLN A 104 18.76 -1.93 12.04
CA GLN A 104 18.06 -1.42 13.22
C GLN A 104 18.44 -2.17 14.50
N ILE A 105 19.47 -3.01 14.48
CA ILE A 105 19.91 -3.77 15.66
C ILE A 105 20.58 -2.85 16.69
N GLU A 106 20.14 -2.94 17.95
CA GLU A 106 20.72 -2.20 19.09
C GLU A 106 21.54 -3.10 20.03
N TYR A 107 21.20 -4.39 20.11
CA TYR A 107 21.81 -5.35 21.01
C TYR A 107 22.25 -6.59 20.25
N VAL A 108 23.50 -7.02 20.48
CA VAL A 108 24.05 -8.26 19.94
C VAL A 108 24.37 -9.19 21.11
N PHE A 109 23.65 -10.31 21.18
CA PHE A 109 23.96 -11.37 22.13
C PHE A 109 24.93 -12.34 21.47
N SER A 110 26.11 -12.52 22.06
CA SER A 110 27.17 -13.39 21.53
C SER A 110 27.44 -14.56 22.47
N ASP A 111 27.61 -15.75 21.90
CA ASP A 111 28.04 -16.93 22.64
C ASP A 111 29.56 -16.93 22.84
N LYS A 112 30.05 -17.52 23.93
CA LYS A 112 31.47 -17.49 24.29
C LYS A 112 32.28 -18.50 23.48
N THR A 113 31.79 -19.73 23.36
CA THR A 113 32.55 -20.84 22.75
C THR A 113 32.21 -20.97 21.27
N GLY A 114 33.21 -21.06 20.40
CA GLY A 114 33.02 -21.17 18.95
C GLY A 114 32.64 -19.88 18.23
N THR A 115 32.32 -18.79 18.95
CA THR A 115 32.13 -17.44 18.38
C THR A 115 33.26 -16.48 18.80
N LEU A 116 33.45 -16.24 20.10
CA LEU A 116 34.52 -15.35 20.60
C LEU A 116 35.87 -16.06 20.72
N THR A 117 35.86 -17.36 21.01
CA THR A 117 37.07 -18.19 21.11
C THR A 117 37.06 -19.26 20.02
N GLN A 118 38.20 -19.42 19.33
CA GLN A 118 38.46 -20.53 18.40
C GLN A 118 38.64 -21.85 19.15
#